data_AF-A0A1H4RLT5-F1
#
_entry.id   AF-A0A1H4RLT5-F1
#
_cell.length_a   1.000
_cell.length_b   1.000
_cell.length_c   1.000
_cell.angle_alpha   90.00
_cell.angle_beta   90.00
_cell.angle_gamma   90.00
#
_symmetry.space_group_name_H-M   'P 1'
#
loop_
_entity.id
_entity.type
_entity.pdbx_description
1 polymer ?
#
loop_
_entity_poly.entity_id
_entity_poly.type
_entity_poly.pdbx_seq_one_letter_code
_entity_poly.pdbx_strand_id
1 'polypeptide(L)'
;MVVLASGPAHSFDERIKRELMRLEPTARLEQACDTELMSRINKEHNQFRVDKVIAYTFSDPSYKGDSINAPGASFRSRGDWYHLAYQCRTGPHRLGVKDLSYEVGEKVERQDWKKYSLYN
;
A
#
# COMPACT_ATOMS: atom_id res chain seq x y z
N MET A 1 24.44 3.33 34.79
CA MET A 1 24.50 4.12 33.54
C MET A 1 23.53 3.46 32.57
N VAL A 2 22.32 4.00 32.42
CA VAL A 2 21.29 3.42 31.54
C VAL A 2 21.56 3.95 30.13
N VAL A 3 22.04 3.07 29.24
CA VAL A 3 22.17 3.39 27.82
C VAL A 3 20.80 3.18 27.19
N LEU A 4 20.09 4.29 26.94
CA LEU A 4 18.89 4.28 26.11
C LEU A 4 19.33 4.19 24.65
N ALA A 5 19.20 3.01 24.05
CA ALA A 5 19.37 2.84 22.61
C ALA A 5 18.14 3.42 21.91
N SER A 6 18.25 4.67 21.45
CA SER A 6 17.30 5.26 20.52
C SER A 6 17.44 4.54 19.18
N GLY A 7 16.57 3.55 18.94
CA GLY A 7 16.43 2.96 17.61
C GLY A 7 16.01 4.04 16.61
N PRO A 8 16.34 3.91 15.31
CA PRO A 8 15.89 4.85 14.31
C PRO A 8 14.36 4.75 14.26
N ALA A 9 13.68 5.78 14.75
CA ALA A 9 12.34 6.07 14.26
C ALA A 9 12.52 6.23 12.75
N HIS A 10 11.86 5.39 11.95
CA HIS A 10 11.83 5.55 10.50
C HIS A 10 11.13 6.87 10.19
N SER A 11 11.87 7.97 10.30
CA SER A 11 11.47 9.26 9.81
C SER A 11 11.33 9.08 8.32
N PHE A 12 10.09 9.12 7.82
CA PHE A 12 9.84 9.36 6.41
C PHE A 12 10.75 10.51 5.98
N ASP A 13 11.52 10.31 4.90
CA ASP A 13 12.40 11.34 4.35
C ASP A 13 11.57 12.63 4.19
N GLU A 14 12.01 13.73 4.81
CA GLU A 14 11.29 15.00 4.79
C GLU A 14 11.07 15.51 3.36
N ARG A 15 11.89 15.08 2.38
CA ARG A 15 11.63 15.32 0.96
C ARG A 15 10.42 14.55 0.45
N ILE A 16 10.34 13.24 0.72
CA ILE A 16 9.20 12.39 0.33
C ILE A 16 7.91 12.91 0.97
N LYS A 17 7.98 13.30 2.24
CA LYS A 17 6.85 13.92 2.94
C LYS A 17 6.38 15.19 2.23
N ARG A 18 7.29 16.09 1.85
CA ARG A 18 6.94 17.30 1.08
C ARG A 18 6.28 16.98 -0.25
N GLU A 19 6.75 15.96 -0.97
CA GLU A 19 6.16 15.53 -2.24
C GLU A 19 4.74 14.98 -2.04
N LEU A 20 4.55 14.09 -1.06
CA LEU A 20 3.23 13.56 -0.70
C LEU A 20 2.26 14.66 -0.27
N MET A 21 2.75 15.68 0.45
CA MET A 21 1.94 16.83 0.87
C MET A 21 1.40 17.66 -0.30
N ARG A 22 1.93 17.50 -1.52
CA ARG A 22 1.41 18.15 -2.74
C ARG A 22 0.29 17.36 -3.43
N LEU A 23 0.09 16.10 -3.05
CA LEU A 23 -1.01 15.30 -3.57
C LEU A 23 -2.34 15.73 -2.96
N GLU A 24 -3.42 15.54 -3.70
CA GLU A 24 -4.77 15.59 -3.14
C GLU A 24 -4.85 14.68 -1.90
N PRO A 25 -5.54 15.10 -0.82
CA PRO A 25 -5.52 14.37 0.45
C PRO A 25 -5.87 12.89 0.32
N THR A 26 -6.79 12.53 -0.58
CA THR A 26 -7.19 11.13 -0.81
C THR A 26 -6.09 10.32 -1.49
N ALA A 27 -5.44 10.89 -2.51
CA ALA A 27 -4.30 10.26 -3.17
C ALA A 27 -3.13 10.07 -2.20
N ARG A 28 -2.91 11.02 -1.28
CA ARG A 28 -1.89 10.91 -0.24
C ARG A 28 -2.12 9.74 0.72
N LEU A 29 -3.36 9.57 1.16
CA LEU A 29 -3.80 8.45 1.99
C LEU A 29 -3.52 7.12 1.28
N GLU A 30 -3.99 6.98 0.04
CA GLU A 30 -3.79 5.78 -0.78
C GLU A 30 -2.30 5.47 -0.95
N GLN A 31 -1.49 6.44 -1.35
CA GLN A 31 -0.04 6.26 -1.52
C GLN A 31 0.68 5.85 -0.23
N ALA A 32 0.29 6.42 0.93
CA ALA A 32 0.86 6.03 2.22
C ALA A 32 0.52 4.57 2.58
N CYS A 33 -0.73 4.17 2.32
CA CYS A 33 -1.21 2.80 2.57
C CYS A 33 -0.57 1.79 1.62
N ASP A 34 -0.49 2.10 0.33
CA ASP A 34 0.15 1.25 -0.68
C ASP A 34 1.63 1.04 -0.38
N THR A 35 2.33 2.11 0.05
CA THR A 35 3.75 2.02 0.44
C THR A 35 3.96 1.09 1.64
N GLU A 36 3.10 1.21 2.66
CA GLU A 36 3.15 0.33 3.83
C GLU A 36 2.82 -1.13 3.45
N LEU A 37 1.81 -1.35 2.61
CA LEU A 37 1.43 -2.67 2.10
C LEU A 37 2.59 -3.34 1.38
N MET A 38 3.26 -2.63 0.47
CA MET A 38 4.44 -3.16 -0.22
C MET A 38 5.52 -3.57 0.77
N SER A 39 5.79 -2.73 1.78
CA SER A 39 6.78 -3.01 2.82
C SER A 39 6.43 -4.26 3.65
N ARG A 40 5.18 -4.36 4.13
CA ARG A 40 4.72 -5.50 4.94
C ARG A 40 4.70 -6.79 4.14
N ILE A 41 4.11 -6.79 2.95
CA ILE A 41 4.05 -8.00 2.11
C ILE A 41 5.46 -8.51 1.79
N ASN A 42 6.39 -7.61 1.44
CA ASN A 42 7.78 -7.99 1.18
C ASN A 42 8.52 -8.55 2.40
N LYS A 43 8.16 -8.09 3.61
CA LYS A 43 8.75 -8.54 4.87
C LYS A 43 8.16 -9.87 5.34
N GLU A 44 6.85 -10.04 5.24
CA GLU A 44 6.09 -11.16 5.80
C GLU A 44 6.03 -12.36 4.83
N HIS A 45 6.08 -12.12 3.53
CA HIS A 45 5.96 -13.14 2.49
C HIS A 45 7.22 -13.16 1.60
N ASN A 46 8.18 -14.01 1.97
CA ASN A 46 9.48 -14.09 1.29
C ASN A 46 9.38 -14.43 -0.22
N GLN A 47 8.28 -15.04 -0.65
CA GLN A 47 8.02 -15.38 -2.04
C GLN A 47 7.67 -14.15 -2.89
N PHE A 48 7.31 -13.01 -2.31
CA PHE A 48 6.94 -11.81 -3.06
C PHE A 48 8.07 -10.77 -3.13
N ARG A 49 8.02 -9.97 -4.18
CA ARG A 49 8.82 -8.76 -4.42
C ARG A 49 7.91 -7.71 -5.01
N VAL A 50 7.09 -7.12 -4.15
CA VAL A 50 6.05 -6.15 -4.52
C VAL A 50 6.69 -4.84 -4.92
N ASP A 51 6.33 -4.36 -6.11
CA ASP A 51 6.79 -3.08 -6.67
C ASP A 51 5.66 -2.11 -7.03
N LYS A 52 4.40 -2.57 -6.94
CA LYS A 52 3.21 -1.78 -7.25
C LYS A 52 1.99 -2.33 -6.54
N VAL A 53 1.10 -1.44 -6.10
CA VAL A 53 -0.25 -1.72 -5.63
C VAL A 53 -1.21 -0.84 -6.44
N ILE A 54 -2.40 -1.37 -6.74
CA ILE A 54 -3.51 -0.63 -7.38
C ILE A 54 -4.76 -0.92 -6.55
N ALA A 55 -5.39 0.09 -5.96
CA ALA A 55 -6.52 -0.09 -5.02
C ALA A 55 -7.85 -0.45 -5.70
N TYR A 56 -7.99 -0.18 -7.00
CA TYR A 56 -9.27 -0.18 -7.73
C TYR A 56 -9.33 -1.19 -8.90
N THR A 57 -8.50 -2.24 -8.90
CA THR A 57 -8.38 -3.17 -10.04
C THR A 57 -9.68 -3.93 -10.33
N PHE A 58 -10.34 -4.46 -9.30
CA PHE A 58 -11.51 -5.34 -9.41
C PHE A 58 -12.78 -4.72 -8.82
N SER A 59 -12.65 -3.69 -7.98
CA SER A 59 -13.75 -2.98 -7.33
C SER A 59 -13.24 -1.64 -6.80
N ASP A 60 -14.10 -0.62 -6.78
CA ASP A 60 -13.73 0.72 -6.33
C ASP A 60 -13.43 0.76 -4.82
N PRO A 61 -12.37 1.46 -4.39
CA PRO A 61 -12.13 1.72 -2.98
C PRO A 61 -13.14 2.73 -2.43
N SER A 62 -13.38 2.61 -1.12
CA SER A 62 -14.20 3.56 -0.37
C SER A 62 -13.34 4.32 0.63
N TYR A 63 -13.63 5.61 0.80
CA TYR A 63 -12.86 6.53 1.64
C TYR A 63 -13.72 7.10 2.76
N LYS A 64 -13.18 7.15 3.98
CA LYS A 64 -13.84 7.78 5.13
C LYS A 64 -12.80 8.43 6.04
N GLY A 65 -12.71 9.75 6.01
CA GLY A 65 -11.73 10.50 6.81
C GLY A 65 -10.30 10.13 6.44
N ASP A 66 -9.59 9.50 7.37
CA ASP A 66 -8.19 9.05 7.22
C ASP A 66 -8.09 7.54 6.93
N SER A 67 -9.19 6.93 6.48
CA SER A 67 -9.29 5.50 6.19
C SER A 67 -9.68 5.24 4.74
N ILE A 68 -9.11 4.17 4.19
CA ILE A 68 -9.44 3.57 2.89
C ILE A 68 -9.80 2.09 3.09
N ASN A 69 -10.83 1.62 2.40
CA ASN A 69 -11.18 0.20 2.26
C ASN A 69 -11.19 -0.15 0.77
N ALA A 70 -10.30 -1.06 0.36
CA ALA A 70 -10.05 -1.45 -1.03
C ALA A 70 -10.24 -2.97 -1.18
N PRO A 71 -11.48 -3.45 -1.42
CA PRO A 71 -11.77 -4.88 -1.50
C PRO A 71 -11.35 -5.53 -2.84
N GLY A 72 -11.08 -4.71 -3.87
CA GLY A 72 -10.71 -5.15 -5.21
C GLY A 72 -9.32 -4.70 -5.63
N ALA A 73 -8.38 -4.59 -4.69
CA ALA A 73 -7.02 -4.18 -5.01
C ALA A 73 -6.23 -5.29 -5.73
N SER A 74 -5.07 -4.92 -6.25
CA SER A 74 -4.06 -5.87 -6.72
C SER A 74 -2.67 -5.36 -6.37
N PHE A 75 -1.71 -6.28 -6.31
CA PHE A 75 -0.30 -5.92 -6.26
C PHE A 75 0.49 -6.68 -7.33
N ARG A 76 1.60 -6.07 -7.77
CA ARG A 76 2.52 -6.68 -8.72
C ARG A 76 3.77 -7.15 -8.02
N SER A 77 4.15 -8.39 -8.26
CA SER A 77 5.38 -8.99 -7.75
C SER A 77 6.10 -9.75 -8.87
N ARG A 78 7.36 -9.41 -9.13
CA ARG A 78 8.19 -10.01 -10.20
C ARG A 78 7.49 -10.04 -11.56
N GLY A 79 6.79 -8.96 -11.89
CA GLY A 79 6.09 -8.83 -13.17
C GLY A 79 4.85 -9.71 -13.32
N ASP A 80 4.31 -10.27 -12.23
CA ASP A 80 3.01 -10.94 -12.17
C ASP A 80 2.07 -10.21 -11.18
N TRP A 81 0.76 -10.24 -11.45
CA TRP A 81 -0.26 -9.61 -10.61
C TRP A 81 -0.97 -10.61 -9.71
N TYR A 82 -1.35 -10.14 -8.52
CA TYR A 82 -2.05 -10.93 -7.50
C TYR A 82 -3.23 -10.15 -6.96
N HIS A 83 -4.31 -10.86 -6.61
CA HIS A 83 -5.45 -10.29 -5.92
C HIS A 83 -5.05 -9.78 -4.54
N LEU A 84 -5.62 -8.65 -4.13
CA LEU A 84 -5.42 -8.05 -2.82
C LEU A 84 -6.74 -7.46 -2.33
N ALA A 85 -7.03 -7.62 -1.05
CA ALA A 85 -8.01 -6.80 -0.36
C ALA A 85 -7.34 -6.15 0.85
N TYR A 86 -7.64 -4.88 1.15
CA TYR A 86 -7.07 -4.23 2.32
C TYR A 86 -7.96 -3.16 2.94
N GLN A 87 -7.73 -2.92 4.24
CA GLN A 87 -8.21 -1.76 4.97
C GLN A 87 -7.05 -1.08 5.64
N CYS A 88 -6.94 0.24 5.45
CA CYS A 88 -5.83 1.02 5.98
C CYS A 88 -6.33 2.32 6.58
N ARG A 89 -5.72 2.71 7.70
CA ARG A 89 -5.95 3.99 8.37
C ARG A 89 -4.64 4.68 8.68
N THR A 90 -4.57 5.96 8.39
CA THR A 90 -3.40 6.82 8.70
C THR A 90 -3.68 7.77 9.87
N GLY A 91 -2.69 8.59 10.23
CA GLY A 91 -2.93 9.75 11.09
C GLY A 91 -3.62 10.93 10.35
N PRO A 92 -3.94 12.03 11.07
CA PRO A 92 -4.71 13.17 10.54
C PRO A 92 -4.11 13.88 9.32
N HIS A 93 -2.81 13.74 9.10
CA HIS A 93 -2.13 14.30 7.93
C HIS A 93 -2.15 13.37 6.70
N ARG A 94 -2.90 12.26 6.79
CA ARG A 94 -2.97 11.19 5.78
C ARG A 94 -1.61 10.62 5.42
N LEU A 95 -0.80 10.48 6.45
CA LEU A 95 0.56 9.97 6.47
C LEU A 95 0.75 9.13 7.73
N GLY A 96 1.71 8.21 7.70
CA GLY A 96 2.01 7.33 8.82
C GLY A 96 0.85 6.39 9.13
N VAL A 97 0.92 5.18 8.57
CA VAL A 97 -0.09 4.15 8.79
C VAL A 97 -0.18 3.79 10.27
N LYS A 98 -1.41 3.73 10.78
CA LYS A 98 -1.75 3.37 12.17
C LYS A 98 -2.31 1.97 12.26
N ASP A 99 -3.26 1.66 11.39
CA ASP A 99 -3.82 0.32 11.24
C ASP A 99 -3.75 -0.08 9.77
N LEU A 100 -3.44 -1.35 9.54
CA LEU A 100 -3.47 -1.96 8.22
C LEU A 100 -3.75 -3.44 8.37
N SER A 101 -4.80 -3.91 7.72
CA SER A 101 -5.13 -5.32 7.51
C SER A 101 -5.24 -5.60 6.01
N TYR A 102 -4.83 -6.78 5.59
CA TYR A 102 -4.87 -7.17 4.20
C TYR A 102 -4.99 -8.68 4.03
N GLU A 103 -5.46 -9.08 2.85
CA GLU A 103 -5.56 -10.47 2.42
C GLU A 103 -4.94 -10.61 1.03
N VAL A 104 -3.94 -11.48 0.91
CA VAL A 104 -3.33 -11.83 -0.38
C VAL A 104 -4.12 -12.97 -1.02
N GLY A 105 -4.62 -12.74 -2.23
CA GLY A 105 -5.32 -13.74 -3.02
C GLY A 105 -4.42 -14.40 -4.07
N GLU A 106 -5.08 -15.09 -4.99
CA GLU A 106 -4.41 -15.83 -6.06
C GLU A 106 -3.76 -14.92 -7.10
N LYS A 107 -2.93 -15.52 -7.96
CA LYS A 107 -2.34 -14.85 -9.12
C LYS A 107 -3.44 -14.54 -10.13
N VAL A 108 -3.44 -13.32 -10.67
CA VAL A 108 -4.34 -12.91 -11.74
C VAL A 108 -3.89 -13.56 -13.06
N GLU A 109 -4.77 -14.30 -13.71
CA GLU A 109 -4.46 -14.96 -14.98
C GLU A 109 -4.08 -13.95 -16.06
N ARG A 110 -3.01 -14.22 -16.82
CA ARG A 110 -2.49 -13.30 -17.84
C ARG A 110 -3.51 -12.95 -18.92
N GLN A 111 -4.43 -13.87 -19.22
CA GLN A 111 -5.50 -13.63 -20.20
C GLN A 111 -6.46 -12.51 -19.77
N ASP A 112 -6.62 -12.28 -18.47
CA ASP A 112 -7.52 -11.27 -17.92
C ASP A 112 -6.84 -9.89 -17.77
N TRP A 113 -5.52 -9.79 -17.93
CA TRP A 113 -4.81 -8.54 -17.65
C TRP A 113 -5.28 -7.37 -18.50
N LYS A 114 -5.58 -7.61 -19.78
CA LYS A 114 -6.10 -6.56 -20.68
C LYS A 114 -7.45 -6.02 -20.20
N LYS A 115 -8.30 -6.88 -19.64
CA LYS A 115 -9.61 -6.49 -19.09
C LYS A 115 -9.45 -5.54 -17.89
N TYR A 116 -8.42 -5.76 -17.09
CA TYR A 116 -8.15 -4.99 -15.86
C TYR A 116 -7.01 -3.96 -16.00
N SER A 117 -6.55 -3.70 -17.24
CA SER A 117 -5.45 -2.76 -17.53
C SER A 117 -4.14 -3.08 -16.78
N LEU A 118 -3.86 -4.37 -16.57
CA LEU A 118 -2.64 -4.85 -15.92
C LEU A 118 -1.53 -5.13 -16.94
N TYR A 119 -0.27 -4.94 -16.53
CA TYR A 119 0.90 -5.03 -17.42
C TYR A 119 2.18 -5.42 -16.65
N ASN A 120 3.22 -5.87 -17.37
CA ASN A 120 4.47 -6.31 -16.75
C ASN A 120 5.35 -5.16 -16.24
#